data_AF-A0AAE1V4P7-F1
#
_entry.id   AF-A0AAE1V4P7-F1
#
_cell.length_a   1.000
_cell.length_b   1.000
_cell.length_c   1.000
_cell.angle_alpha   90.00
_cell.angle_beta   90.00
_cell.angle_gamma   90.00
#
_symmetry.space_group_name_H-M   'P 1'
#
loop_
_entity.id
_entity.type
_entity.pdbx_description
1 polymer ?
#
loop_
_entity_poly.entity_id
_entity_poly.type
_entity_poly.pdbx_seq_one_letter_code
_entity_poly.pdbx_strand_id
1 'polypeptide(L)'
;MNHPPWFIALPTRNHGHFIYAHNPINDSWHLLPLDFIPNPIRPIAAINGLILMREATTTALQLAICNPFTRQFKHLPKLNVTRTNPAVGIIELNSVNFNVYVAGGMSEANSIGGGASYEPTLEVYDSVYDIWKTIGSMPMEFAVRLTVWTSNESVHCDGVLYWITSARAYTVMGFEIGKKNWRELSVPMADRLEFAALVPTSGKLNLVGGTSDAGACIWELSEGNNWRIIERVPQEMGEKLLGGKGRWGSINTRCVCIAGAMCLYRDLGSGMVVWRECASNGKREWHWIEGCRTIKGIKLQNFPIKGLLLHPYLASSNFLNK
;
A
#
# COMPACT_ATOMS: atom_id res chain seq x y z
N MET A 1 -16.00 -19.02 8.19
CA MET A 1 -15.53 -18.91 6.80
C MET A 1 -15.17 -17.45 6.58
N ASN A 2 -13.89 -17.12 6.37
CA ASN A 2 -13.51 -15.76 6.04
C ASN A 2 -13.76 -15.54 4.55
N HIS A 3 -14.68 -14.64 4.22
CA HIS A 3 -14.92 -14.25 2.84
C HIS A 3 -13.65 -13.60 2.26
N PRO A 4 -13.32 -13.85 0.98
CA PRO A 4 -12.16 -13.22 0.37
C PRO A 4 -12.27 -11.69 0.41
N PRO A 5 -11.15 -10.97 0.59
CA PRO A 5 -11.14 -9.52 0.60
C PRO A 5 -11.55 -8.97 -0.77
N TRP A 6 -12.24 -7.84 -0.76
CA TRP A 6 -12.64 -7.10 -1.94
C TRP A 6 -11.45 -6.28 -2.44
N PHE A 7 -11.26 -6.24 -3.75
CA PHE A 7 -10.26 -5.37 -4.37
C PHE A 7 -10.88 -4.01 -4.64
N ILE A 8 -10.31 -2.97 -4.02
CA ILE A 8 -10.70 -1.59 -4.22
C ILE A 8 -9.69 -0.91 -5.12
N ALA A 9 -10.14 -0.41 -6.26
CA ALA A 9 -9.36 0.37 -7.19
C ALA A 9 -9.73 1.86 -7.08
N LEU A 10 -8.72 2.67 -6.73
CA LEU A 10 -8.83 4.12 -6.68
C LEU A 10 -8.03 4.74 -7.83
N PRO A 11 -8.57 5.72 -8.56
CA PRO A 11 -7.79 6.44 -9.56
C PRO A 11 -6.54 7.11 -8.95
N THR A 12 -5.39 7.01 -9.60
CA THR A 12 -4.15 7.66 -9.11
C THR A 12 -4.05 9.15 -9.43
N ARG A 13 -4.87 9.61 -10.39
CA ARG A 13 -5.03 11.00 -10.79
C ARG A 13 -6.46 11.45 -10.47
N ASN A 14 -6.68 12.75 -10.46
CA ASN A 14 -7.96 13.35 -10.08
C ASN A 14 -9.03 13.09 -11.15
N HIS A 15 -9.54 11.86 -11.21
CA HIS A 15 -10.59 11.41 -12.14
C HIS A 15 -11.99 11.44 -11.51
N GLY A 16 -12.10 11.93 -10.27
CA GLY A 16 -13.36 12.08 -9.52
C GLY A 16 -13.31 11.50 -8.12
N HIS A 17 -14.39 11.71 -7.36
CA HIS A 17 -14.55 11.25 -5.98
C HIS A 17 -15.31 9.92 -5.97
N PHE A 18 -14.65 8.82 -6.35
CA PHE A 18 -15.24 7.49 -6.34
C PHE A 18 -14.18 6.39 -6.26
N ILE A 19 -14.62 5.18 -5.90
CA ILE A 19 -13.81 3.95 -5.95
C ILE A 19 -14.54 2.88 -6.76
N TYR A 20 -13.77 1.99 -7.35
CA TYR A 20 -14.30 0.76 -7.94
C TYR A 20 -14.01 -0.40 -7.01
N ALA A 21 -15.03 -1.18 -6.69
CA ALA A 21 -14.93 -2.30 -5.77
C ALA A 21 -15.27 -3.59 -6.51
N HIS A 22 -14.33 -4.53 -6.56
CA HIS A 22 -14.55 -5.88 -7.07
C HIS A 22 -15.03 -6.78 -5.95
N ASN A 23 -16.18 -7.40 -6.15
CA ASN A 23 -16.73 -8.43 -5.28
C ASN A 23 -16.28 -9.81 -5.76
N PRO A 24 -15.38 -10.49 -5.03
CA PRO A 24 -14.83 -11.79 -5.43
C PRO A 24 -15.81 -12.96 -5.33
N ILE A 25 -16.99 -12.78 -4.71
CA ILE A 25 -17.98 -13.85 -4.53
C ILE A 25 -18.77 -14.11 -5.82
N ASN A 26 -19.12 -13.03 -6.53
CA ASN A 26 -19.93 -13.09 -7.75
C ASN A 26 -19.21 -12.49 -8.97
N ASP A 27 -17.92 -12.21 -8.84
CA ASP A 27 -17.04 -11.65 -9.87
C ASP A 27 -17.61 -10.38 -10.53
N SER A 28 -18.05 -9.42 -9.71
CA SER A 28 -18.68 -8.20 -10.21
C SER A 28 -18.01 -6.92 -9.71
N TRP A 29 -18.02 -5.89 -10.55
CA TRP A 29 -17.47 -4.57 -10.25
C TRP A 29 -18.58 -3.59 -9.89
N HIS A 30 -18.35 -2.84 -8.82
CA HIS A 30 -19.26 -1.81 -8.31
C HIS A 30 -18.57 -0.46 -8.29
N LEU A 31 -19.32 0.60 -8.58
CA LEU A 31 -18.86 1.99 -8.41
C LEU A 31 -19.44 2.53 -7.10
N LEU A 32 -18.59 3.01 -6.20
CA LEU A 32 -18.97 3.59 -4.92
C LEU A 32 -18.57 5.08 -4.90
N PRO A 33 -19.51 6.02 -4.69
CA PRO A 33 -19.19 7.44 -4.62
C PRO A 33 -18.50 7.79 -3.29
N LEU A 34 -17.56 8.74 -3.35
CA LEU A 34 -16.85 9.35 -2.23
C LEU A 34 -17.24 10.84 -2.06
N ASP A 35 -18.47 11.19 -2.40
CA ASP A 35 -19.08 12.52 -2.30
C ASP A 35 -19.21 13.04 -0.86
N PHE A 36 -19.13 12.16 0.14
CA PHE A 36 -19.09 12.52 1.57
C PHE A 36 -17.72 13.01 2.04
N ILE A 37 -16.69 12.92 1.18
CA ILE A 37 -15.33 13.36 1.51
C ILE A 37 -15.14 14.78 0.98
N PRO A 38 -14.78 15.76 1.85
CA PRO A 38 -14.82 17.17 1.50
C PRO A 38 -13.77 17.56 0.46
N ASN A 39 -12.55 17.00 0.58
CA ASN A 39 -11.41 17.36 -0.27
C ASN A 39 -10.92 16.15 -1.07
N PRO A 40 -10.33 16.37 -2.26
CA PRO A 40 -9.64 15.32 -2.99
C PRO A 40 -8.58 14.63 -2.13
N ILE A 41 -8.54 13.31 -2.21
CA ILE A 41 -7.73 12.43 -1.36
C ILE A 41 -6.98 11.41 -2.20
N ARG A 42 -5.87 10.91 -1.67
CA ARG A 42 -5.11 9.79 -2.25
C ARG A 42 -5.00 8.65 -1.24
N PRO A 43 -5.27 7.40 -1.64
CA PRO A 43 -5.16 6.25 -0.74
C PRO A 43 -3.71 5.97 -0.37
N ILE A 44 -3.51 5.61 0.90
CA ILE A 44 -2.24 5.14 1.44
C ILE A 44 -2.32 3.62 1.59
N ALA A 45 -3.19 3.12 2.46
CA ALA A 45 -3.30 1.70 2.75
C ALA A 45 -4.66 1.34 3.37
N ALA A 46 -4.94 0.05 3.43
CA ALA A 46 -6.05 -0.54 4.16
C ALA A 46 -5.74 -0.62 5.65
N ILE A 47 -6.76 -0.46 6.50
CA ILE A 47 -6.62 -0.53 7.96
C ILE A 47 -7.93 -0.97 8.62
N ASN A 48 -7.99 -2.19 9.14
CA ASN A 48 -9.19 -2.76 9.80
C ASN A 48 -10.48 -2.60 8.97
N GLY A 49 -10.41 -2.80 7.65
CA GLY A 49 -11.56 -2.60 6.74
C GLY A 49 -11.87 -1.14 6.39
N LEU A 50 -11.08 -0.19 6.90
CA LEU A 50 -11.09 1.23 6.55
C LEU A 50 -9.96 1.55 5.56
N ILE A 51 -9.98 2.77 5.01
CA ILE A 51 -8.92 3.28 4.13
C ILE A 51 -8.22 4.44 4.80
N LEU A 52 -6.89 4.33 5.01
CA LEU A 52 -6.03 5.47 5.34
C LEU A 52 -5.70 6.23 4.06
N MET A 53 -5.82 7.55 4.12
CA MET A 53 -5.70 8.44 2.97
C MET A 53 -4.92 9.69 3.36
N ARG A 54 -4.30 10.32 2.37
CA ARG A 54 -3.79 11.70 2.50
C ARG A 54 -4.64 12.66 1.70
N GLU A 55 -4.79 13.86 2.22
CA GLU A 55 -5.36 14.97 1.46
C GLU A 55 -4.44 15.35 0.29
N ALA A 56 -5.04 15.67 -0.86
CA ALA A 56 -4.32 15.96 -2.10
C ALA A 56 -4.21 17.46 -2.42
N THR A 57 -4.90 18.31 -1.66
CA THR A 57 -4.90 19.78 -1.79
C THR A 57 -3.74 20.43 -1.04
N THR A 58 -3.14 19.73 -0.07
CA THR A 58 -2.02 20.23 0.75
C THR A 58 -0.72 19.49 0.42
N THR A 59 0.39 20.22 0.44
CA THR A 59 1.74 19.64 0.30
C THR A 59 2.15 18.90 1.58
N ALA A 60 1.89 19.52 2.73
CA ALA A 60 2.01 18.89 4.04
C ALA A 60 1.12 17.65 4.14
N LEU A 61 1.63 16.63 4.83
CA LEU A 61 0.87 15.42 5.09
C LEU A 61 -0.28 15.72 6.05
N GLN A 62 -1.50 15.74 5.53
CA GLN A 62 -2.72 15.66 6.32
C GLN A 62 -3.36 14.29 6.09
N LEU A 63 -3.50 13.50 7.15
CA LEU A 63 -4.09 12.17 7.10
C LEU A 63 -5.58 12.19 7.42
N ALA A 64 -6.31 11.27 6.81
CA ALA A 64 -7.71 11.01 7.07
C ALA A 64 -8.03 9.53 6.89
N ILE A 65 -9.10 9.07 7.52
CA ILE A 65 -9.60 7.70 7.40
C ILE A 65 -11.05 7.75 6.91
N CYS A 66 -11.41 6.83 6.02
CA CYS A 66 -12.80 6.61 5.66
C CYS A 66 -13.22 5.15 5.69
N ASN A 67 -14.52 4.96 5.88
CA ASN A 67 -15.21 3.75 5.49
C ASN A 67 -16.04 4.06 4.23
N PRO A 68 -15.66 3.52 3.05
CA PRO A 68 -16.41 3.80 1.83
C PRO A 68 -17.78 3.11 1.77
N PHE A 69 -18.00 2.07 2.57
CA PHE A 69 -19.25 1.31 2.58
C PHE A 69 -20.30 1.93 3.51
N THR A 70 -19.87 2.53 4.62
CA THR A 70 -20.76 3.24 5.55
C THR A 70 -20.76 4.75 5.37
N ARG A 71 -19.96 5.26 4.42
CA ARG A 71 -19.82 6.70 4.10
C ARG A 71 -19.38 7.54 5.30
N GLN A 72 -18.52 6.98 6.15
CA GLN A 72 -17.93 7.68 7.29
C GLN A 72 -16.54 8.21 6.94
N PHE A 73 -16.20 9.40 7.45
CA PHE A 73 -14.92 10.08 7.19
C PHE A 73 -14.47 10.85 8.44
N LYS A 74 -13.18 10.79 8.75
CA LYS A 74 -12.55 11.54 9.86
C LYS A 74 -11.13 11.97 9.48
N HIS A 75 -10.80 13.24 9.72
CA HIS A 75 -9.40 13.68 9.71
C HIS A 75 -8.70 13.18 10.97
N LEU A 76 -7.47 12.70 10.82
CA LEU A 76 -6.61 12.45 11.96
C LEU A 76 -6.07 13.80 12.50
N PRO A 77 -5.71 13.87 13.79
CA PRO A 77 -4.98 15.02 14.34
C PRO A 77 -3.75 15.35 13.49
N LYS A 78 -3.33 16.61 13.51
CA LYS A 78 -2.09 17.04 12.84
C LYS A 78 -0.88 16.39 13.52
N LEU A 79 0.13 16.06 12.73
CA LEU A 79 1.42 15.59 13.23
C LEU A 79 2.06 16.65 14.14
N ASN A 80 2.93 16.22 15.06
CA ASN A 80 3.69 17.17 15.88
C ASN A 80 4.70 17.93 15.02
N VAL A 81 5.24 17.29 13.98
CA VAL A 81 6.15 17.91 13.02
C VAL A 81 5.53 17.88 11.62
N THR A 82 5.18 19.05 11.11
CA THR A 82 4.68 19.23 9.74
C THR A 82 5.76 18.82 8.74
N ARG A 83 5.39 17.95 7.81
CA ARG A 83 6.32 17.38 6.84
C ARG A 83 5.65 17.03 5.52
N THR A 84 6.41 17.08 4.44
CA THR A 84 6.00 16.67 3.09
C THR A 84 6.66 15.35 2.72
N ASN A 85 5.93 14.51 1.98
CA ASN A 85 6.39 13.22 1.45
C ASN A 85 7.13 12.29 2.44
N PRO A 86 6.64 12.09 3.67
CA PRO A 86 7.23 11.07 4.54
C PRO A 86 6.78 9.66 4.12
N ALA A 87 7.54 8.65 4.53
CA ALA A 87 7.08 7.27 4.48
C ALA A 87 6.00 7.04 5.56
N VAL A 88 4.88 6.43 5.17
CA VAL A 88 3.77 6.12 6.08
C VAL A 88 3.69 4.62 6.24
N GLY A 89 3.55 4.15 7.48
CA GLY A 89 3.30 2.74 7.75
C GLY A 89 2.20 2.50 8.77
N ILE A 90 1.63 1.30 8.75
CA ILE A 90 0.44 0.95 9.53
C ILE A 90 0.68 -0.33 10.32
N ILE A 91 0.18 -0.36 11.55
CA ILE A 91 0.11 -1.55 12.38
C ILE A 91 -1.31 -1.68 12.92
N GLU A 92 -1.98 -2.78 12.55
CA GLU A 92 -3.25 -3.17 13.15
C GLU A 92 -2.95 -3.85 14.51
N LEU A 93 -3.48 -3.30 15.60
CA LEU A 93 -3.26 -3.83 16.95
C LEU A 93 -4.34 -4.86 17.33
N ASN A 94 -5.57 -4.57 16.91
CA ASN A 94 -6.73 -5.44 17.03
C ASN A 94 -7.78 -4.96 16.01
N SER A 95 -9.01 -5.48 16.07
CA SER A 95 -10.08 -5.18 15.10
C SER A 95 -10.55 -3.72 15.09
N VAL A 96 -10.20 -2.91 16.10
CA VAL A 96 -10.65 -1.52 16.23
C VAL A 96 -9.50 -0.51 16.36
N ASN A 97 -8.38 -0.94 16.93
CA ASN A 97 -7.23 -0.09 17.21
C ASN A 97 -6.08 -0.40 16.26
N PHE A 98 -5.38 0.65 15.91
CA PHE A 98 -4.23 0.66 15.02
C PHE A 98 -3.27 1.80 15.39
N ASN A 99 -2.06 1.70 14.85
CA ASN A 99 -1.07 2.77 14.87
C ASN A 99 -0.70 3.19 13.45
N VAL A 100 -0.47 4.47 13.25
CA VAL A 100 0.10 5.01 12.00
C VAL A 100 1.46 5.59 12.30
N TYR A 101 2.48 5.10 11.62
CA TYR A 101 3.85 5.58 11.72
C TYR A 101 4.15 6.51 10.56
N VAL A 102 4.83 7.62 10.85
CA VAL A 102 5.28 8.58 9.85
C VAL A 102 6.78 8.81 10.04
N ALA A 103 7.55 8.40 9.04
CA ALA A 103 9.00 8.35 9.06
C ALA A 103 9.59 9.23 7.95
N GLY A 104 10.61 10.02 8.28
CA GLY A 104 11.27 10.85 7.26
C GLY A 104 10.40 12.02 6.84
N GLY A 105 10.57 12.45 5.58
CA GLY A 105 9.90 13.60 4.98
C GLY A 105 10.82 14.81 4.84
N MET A 106 10.30 15.88 4.28
CA MET A 106 10.95 17.20 4.28
C MET A 106 10.14 18.18 5.13
N SER A 107 10.82 19.09 5.81
CA SER A 107 10.21 20.27 6.41
C SER A 107 9.46 21.08 5.36
N GLU A 108 8.55 21.95 5.81
CA GLU A 108 8.08 23.02 4.93
C GLU A 108 9.25 23.98 4.64
N ALA A 109 9.25 24.57 3.44
CA ALA A 109 10.22 25.61 3.10
C ALA A 109 9.88 26.87 3.91
N ASN A 110 10.86 27.43 4.61
CA ASN A 110 10.64 28.64 5.40
C ASN A 110 10.46 29.83 4.46
N SER A 111 9.42 30.63 4.69
CA SER A 111 9.12 31.85 3.93
C SER A 111 10.20 32.93 4.02
N ILE A 112 11.16 32.78 4.94
CA ILE A 112 12.27 33.72 5.22
C ILE A 112 13.58 33.25 4.53
N GLY A 113 13.50 32.42 3.48
CA GLY A 113 14.66 32.10 2.62
C GLY A 113 15.47 30.87 3.02
N GLY A 114 14.90 29.98 3.85
CA GLY A 114 15.49 28.66 4.13
C GLY A 114 14.87 27.57 3.24
N GLY A 115 15.70 26.81 2.52
CA GLY A 115 15.24 25.65 1.77
C GLY A 115 14.68 24.55 2.67
N ALA A 116 13.84 23.68 2.12
CA ALA A 116 13.33 22.52 2.85
C ALA A 116 14.49 21.60 3.27
N SER A 117 14.48 21.14 4.52
CA SER A 117 15.44 20.17 5.05
C SER A 117 14.78 18.81 5.24
N TYR A 118 15.56 17.75 5.17
CA TYR A 118 15.06 16.41 5.49
C TYR A 118 14.76 16.28 6.98
N GLU A 119 13.68 15.60 7.32
CA GLU A 119 13.18 15.42 8.67
C GLU A 119 13.53 14.00 9.19
N PRO A 120 14.51 13.83 10.10
CA PRO A 120 14.98 12.52 10.54
C PRO A 120 14.15 11.92 11.69
N THR A 121 12.99 12.47 12.04
CA THR A 121 12.15 11.92 13.11
C THR A 121 11.15 10.87 12.65
N LEU A 122 10.75 10.03 13.61
CA LEU A 122 9.67 9.07 13.50
C LEU A 122 8.54 9.45 14.48
N GLU A 123 7.34 9.64 13.96
CA GLU A 123 6.14 9.86 14.74
C GLU A 123 5.19 8.66 14.65
N VAL A 124 4.44 8.41 15.72
CA VAL A 124 3.36 7.41 15.75
C VAL A 124 2.07 8.06 16.23
N TYR A 125 1.00 7.81 15.48
CA TYR A 125 -0.36 8.06 15.89
C TYR A 125 -0.90 6.83 16.60
N ASP A 126 -1.48 7.04 17.78
CA ASP A 126 -2.15 6.01 18.56
C ASP A 126 -3.66 6.22 18.51
N SER A 127 -4.38 5.32 17.86
CA SER A 127 -5.85 5.40 17.69
C SER A 127 -6.65 5.25 18.99
N VAL A 128 -6.05 4.68 20.05
CA VAL A 128 -6.73 4.54 21.36
C VAL A 128 -6.86 5.90 22.03
N TYR A 129 -5.79 6.70 21.96
CA TYR A 129 -5.69 7.99 22.63
C TYR A 129 -5.92 9.18 21.70
N ASP A 130 -6.00 8.94 20.39
CA ASP A 130 -6.16 9.96 19.34
C ASP A 130 -5.06 11.04 19.39
N ILE A 131 -3.81 10.62 19.55
CA ILE A 131 -2.64 11.52 19.68
C ILE A 131 -1.44 11.05 18.85
N TRP A 132 -0.60 12.01 18.47
CA TRP A 132 0.72 11.77 17.88
C TRP A 132 1.82 11.83 18.94
N LYS A 133 2.82 10.95 18.82
CA LYS A 133 4.03 10.97 19.64
C LYS A 133 5.27 10.84 18.77
N THR A 134 6.27 11.68 18.99
CA THR A 134 7.61 11.45 18.44
C THR A 134 8.31 10.36 19.24
N ILE A 135 8.69 9.27 18.60
CA ILE A 135 9.17 8.06 19.29
C ILE A 135 10.63 7.72 19.06
N GLY A 136 11.29 8.42 18.12
CA GLY A 136 12.71 8.28 17.84
C GLY A 136 13.16 9.12 16.65
N SER A 137 14.44 9.00 16.33
CA SER A 137 15.08 9.56 15.14
C SER A 137 15.74 8.47 14.30
N MET A 138 16.20 8.82 13.12
CA MET A 138 16.93 7.94 12.20
C MET A 138 18.18 8.63 11.65
N PRO A 139 19.18 7.86 11.18
CA PRO A 139 20.31 8.41 10.44
C PRO A 139 19.83 9.26 9.24
N MET A 140 20.57 10.33 8.95
CA MET A 140 20.14 11.30 7.93
C MET A 140 19.96 10.65 6.55
N GLU A 141 20.87 9.73 6.19
CA GLU A 141 20.81 8.90 4.99
C GLU A 141 19.49 8.13 4.85
N PHE A 142 18.90 7.66 5.95
CA PHE A 142 17.64 6.91 5.93
C PHE A 142 16.47 7.83 5.71
N ALA A 143 16.47 9.03 6.30
CA ALA A 143 15.40 9.99 6.05
C ALA A 143 15.39 10.47 4.59
N VAL A 144 16.57 10.64 3.96
CA VAL A 144 16.67 10.93 2.52
C VAL A 144 16.01 9.81 1.69
N ARG A 145 16.37 8.55 1.98
CA ARG A 145 15.82 7.36 1.30
C ARG A 145 14.30 7.25 1.46
N LEU A 146 13.80 7.47 2.68
CA LEU A 146 12.37 7.40 2.99
C LEU A 146 11.55 8.55 2.41
N THR A 147 12.16 9.68 2.07
CA THR A 147 11.45 10.85 1.54
C THR A 147 11.32 10.80 0.02
N VAL A 148 12.45 10.65 -0.67
CA VAL A 148 12.51 10.84 -2.13
C VAL A 148 12.11 9.57 -2.87
N TRP A 149 12.35 8.43 -2.22
CA TRP A 149 12.41 7.15 -2.89
C TRP A 149 11.57 6.12 -2.16
N THR A 150 10.44 6.42 -1.54
CA THR A 150 9.66 5.36 -0.85
C THR A 150 8.22 5.38 -1.29
N SER A 151 7.67 4.20 -1.60
CA SER A 151 6.24 4.07 -1.78
C SER A 151 5.54 4.23 -0.43
N ASN A 152 4.31 4.76 -0.41
CA ASN A 152 3.50 4.85 0.81
C ASN A 152 2.96 3.47 1.25
N GLU A 153 3.69 2.40 0.98
CA GLU A 153 3.33 1.02 1.26
C GLU A 153 4.31 0.48 2.31
N SER A 154 3.77 -0.09 3.39
CA SER A 154 4.56 -0.62 4.49
C SER A 154 4.12 -2.03 4.83
N VAL A 155 5.02 -2.82 5.40
CA VAL A 155 4.70 -4.14 5.95
C VAL A 155 5.18 -4.24 7.38
N HIS A 156 4.28 -4.62 8.29
CA HIS A 156 4.63 -4.96 9.67
C HIS A 156 4.80 -6.47 9.79
N CYS A 157 5.94 -6.91 10.30
CA CYS A 157 6.30 -8.32 10.47
C CYS A 157 7.27 -8.47 11.64
N ASP A 158 7.02 -9.42 12.54
CA ASP A 158 7.89 -9.76 13.68
C ASP A 158 8.37 -8.54 14.50
N GLY A 159 7.46 -7.61 14.78
CA GLY A 159 7.74 -6.40 15.56
C GLY A 159 8.56 -5.34 14.82
N VAL A 160 8.66 -5.46 13.50
CA VAL A 160 9.42 -4.54 12.64
C VAL A 160 8.53 -4.00 11.53
N LEU A 161 8.59 -2.69 11.35
CA LEU A 161 7.88 -2.00 10.28
C LEU A 161 8.84 -1.73 9.13
N TYR A 162 8.48 -2.18 7.94
CA TYR A 162 9.32 -2.13 6.75
C TYR A 162 8.72 -1.25 5.65
N TRP A 163 9.61 -0.58 4.93
CA TRP A 163 9.33 0.14 3.69
C TRP A 163 10.33 -0.28 2.62
N ILE A 164 9.93 -0.20 1.36
CA ILE A 164 10.82 -0.42 0.23
C ILE A 164 11.06 0.88 -0.51
N THR A 165 12.31 1.09 -0.90
CA THR A 165 12.65 2.24 -1.71
C THR A 165 12.24 2.04 -3.16
N SER A 166 11.96 3.09 -3.92
CA SER A 166 11.60 3.09 -5.34
C SER A 166 12.75 3.55 -6.24
N ALA A 167 13.94 3.82 -5.65
CA ALA A 167 15.15 4.14 -6.39
C ALA A 167 15.85 2.86 -6.85
N ARG A 168 16.55 2.92 -7.99
CA ARG A 168 17.49 1.85 -8.37
C ARG A 168 18.86 2.16 -7.76
N ALA A 169 19.48 1.24 -7.02
CA ALA A 169 19.01 -0.10 -6.65
C ALA A 169 17.99 -0.08 -5.49
N TYR A 170 16.96 -0.95 -5.57
CA TYR A 170 15.95 -1.11 -4.52
C TYR A 170 16.60 -1.50 -3.18
N THR A 171 16.12 -0.94 -2.08
CA THR A 171 16.54 -1.28 -0.71
C THR A 171 15.32 -1.37 0.20
N VAL A 172 15.42 -2.14 1.29
CA VAL A 172 14.34 -2.25 2.28
C VAL A 172 14.81 -1.62 3.59
N MET A 173 14.06 -0.63 4.05
CA MET A 173 14.28 0.05 5.32
C MET A 173 13.36 -0.55 6.38
N GLY A 174 13.90 -0.89 7.55
CA GLY A 174 13.14 -1.45 8.66
C GLY A 174 13.33 -0.67 9.96
N PHE A 175 12.26 -0.50 10.72
CA PHE A 175 12.29 0.04 12.08
C PHE A 175 11.86 -1.03 13.09
N GLU A 176 12.78 -1.47 13.95
CA GLU A 176 12.54 -2.42 15.04
C GLU A 176 11.83 -1.70 16.19
N ILE A 177 10.54 -1.94 16.39
CA ILE A 177 9.70 -1.14 17.29
C ILE A 177 10.15 -1.30 18.76
N GLY A 178 10.42 -2.54 19.18
CA GLY A 178 10.81 -2.82 20.56
C GLY A 178 12.19 -2.26 20.95
N LYS A 179 13.16 -2.30 20.02
CA LYS A 179 14.52 -1.79 20.26
C LYS A 179 14.72 -0.33 19.84
N LYS A 180 13.79 0.22 19.08
CA LYS A 180 13.87 1.54 18.42
C LYS A 180 15.08 1.70 17.51
N ASN A 181 15.48 0.62 16.85
CA ASN A 181 16.63 0.61 15.95
C ASN A 181 16.18 0.61 14.50
N TRP A 182 16.96 1.26 13.65
CA TRP A 182 16.79 1.20 12.21
C TRP A 182 17.72 0.15 11.61
N ARG A 183 17.26 -0.50 10.54
CA ARG A 183 18.04 -1.45 9.75
C ARG A 183 17.76 -1.29 8.27
N GLU A 184 18.73 -1.71 7.48
CA GLU A 184 18.64 -1.77 6.03
C GLU A 184 18.84 -3.22 5.58
N LEU A 185 18.05 -3.67 4.62
CA LEU A 185 18.14 -4.98 4.00
C LEU A 185 18.37 -4.81 2.50
N SER A 186 19.23 -5.67 1.95
CA SER A 186 19.41 -5.79 0.51
C SER A 186 18.15 -6.35 -0.14
N VAL A 187 17.97 -6.06 -1.43
CA VAL A 187 16.86 -6.57 -2.24
C VAL A 187 17.44 -7.53 -3.29
N PRO A 188 16.85 -8.73 -3.50
CA PRO A 188 17.28 -9.62 -4.56
C PRO A 188 17.06 -8.96 -5.92
N MET A 189 18.07 -9.00 -6.80
CA MET A 189 18.01 -8.39 -8.13
C MET A 189 17.72 -6.88 -8.12
N ALA A 190 18.10 -6.18 -7.04
CA ALA A 190 17.74 -4.77 -6.76
C ALA A 190 18.00 -3.79 -7.93
N ASP A 191 19.01 -4.03 -8.75
CA ASP A 191 19.41 -3.21 -9.89
C ASP A 191 18.61 -3.56 -11.17
N ARG A 192 18.06 -4.77 -11.25
CA ARG A 192 17.34 -5.29 -12.43
C ARG A 192 15.83 -5.25 -12.30
N LEU A 193 15.30 -5.23 -11.07
CA LEU A 193 13.86 -5.17 -10.82
C LEU A 193 13.23 -3.96 -11.55
N GLU A 194 12.14 -4.23 -12.24
CA GLU A 194 11.34 -3.23 -12.94
C GLU A 194 10.19 -2.72 -12.10
N PHE A 195 9.75 -3.52 -11.13
CA PHE A 195 8.89 -3.14 -10.03
C PHE A 195 9.26 -3.97 -8.81
N ALA A 196 8.97 -3.45 -7.63
CA ALA A 196 9.13 -4.16 -6.37
C ALA A 196 8.08 -3.68 -5.37
N ALA A 197 7.57 -4.60 -4.56
CA ALA A 197 6.61 -4.31 -3.51
C ALA A 197 6.80 -5.29 -2.35
N LEU A 198 6.66 -4.80 -1.12
CA LEU A 198 6.64 -5.67 0.06
C LEU A 198 5.23 -6.20 0.30
N VAL A 199 5.14 -7.45 0.71
CA VAL A 199 3.87 -8.10 1.04
C VAL A 199 3.99 -8.89 2.35
N PRO A 200 3.01 -8.78 3.26
CA PRO A 200 2.92 -9.71 4.39
C PRO A 200 2.37 -11.05 3.88
N THR A 201 3.03 -12.15 4.22
CA THR A 201 2.49 -13.49 3.95
C THR A 201 2.90 -14.44 5.07
N SER A 202 1.90 -15.07 5.71
CA SER A 202 2.10 -16.10 6.75
C SER A 202 3.03 -15.65 7.89
N GLY A 203 2.90 -14.38 8.31
CA GLY A 203 3.72 -13.80 9.37
C GLY A 203 5.18 -13.52 8.96
N LYS A 204 5.50 -13.57 7.67
CA LYS A 204 6.85 -13.29 7.15
C LYS A 204 6.86 -12.12 6.17
N LEU A 205 8.01 -11.44 6.12
CA LEU A 205 8.28 -10.40 5.14
C LEU A 205 8.56 -11.05 3.78
N ASN A 206 7.76 -10.70 2.79
CA ASN A 206 7.95 -11.15 1.41
C ASN A 206 8.12 -9.94 0.50
N LEU A 207 8.79 -10.17 -0.62
CA LEU A 207 9.01 -9.22 -1.69
C LEU A 207 8.43 -9.80 -2.97
N VAL A 208 7.70 -8.98 -3.72
CA VAL A 208 7.22 -9.31 -5.05
C VAL A 208 7.87 -8.35 -6.02
N GLY A 209 8.42 -8.87 -7.10
CA GLY A 209 9.09 -8.06 -8.10
C GLY A 209 9.31 -8.85 -9.37
N GLY A 210 9.58 -8.15 -10.47
CA GLY A 210 9.81 -8.81 -11.74
C GLY A 210 10.75 -8.05 -12.66
N THR A 211 11.28 -8.81 -13.61
CA THR A 211 12.16 -8.35 -14.67
C THR A 211 11.65 -8.85 -16.02
N SER A 212 12.01 -8.18 -17.11
CA SER A 212 11.61 -8.62 -18.46
C SER A 212 12.14 -10.02 -18.82
N ASP A 213 13.28 -10.43 -18.27
CA ASP A 213 13.96 -11.71 -18.58
C ASP A 213 13.53 -12.87 -17.68
N ALA A 214 13.24 -12.63 -16.40
CA ALA A 214 12.98 -13.69 -15.42
C ALA A 214 11.51 -13.78 -14.96
N GLY A 215 10.64 -12.91 -15.49
CA GLY A 215 9.25 -12.80 -15.05
C GLY A 215 9.12 -12.21 -13.64
N ALA A 216 7.94 -12.36 -13.03
CA ALA A 216 7.68 -11.91 -11.67
C ALA A 216 7.82 -13.07 -10.67
N CYS A 217 8.51 -12.82 -9.56
CA CYS A 217 8.76 -13.79 -8.50
C CYS A 217 8.34 -13.24 -7.13
N ILE A 218 8.15 -14.17 -6.21
CA ILE A 218 7.93 -13.90 -4.79
C ILE A 218 9.13 -14.43 -4.01
N TRP A 219 9.80 -13.55 -3.29
CA TRP A 219 10.87 -13.89 -2.37
C TRP A 219 10.39 -13.76 -0.92
N GLU A 220 10.75 -14.73 -0.09
CA GLU A 220 10.54 -14.69 1.35
C GLU A 220 11.85 -14.38 2.05
N LEU A 221 11.82 -13.48 3.05
CA LEU A 221 12.96 -13.24 3.92
C LEU A 221 13.15 -14.45 4.86
N SER A 222 14.30 -15.11 4.77
CA SER A 222 14.70 -16.20 5.66
C SER A 222 15.61 -15.70 6.78
N GLU A 223 15.97 -16.62 7.68
CA GLU A 223 16.98 -16.36 8.69
C GLU A 223 18.30 -15.87 8.07
N GLY A 224 19.00 -15.00 8.80
CA GLY A 224 20.25 -14.39 8.33
C GLY A 224 20.07 -13.28 7.28
N ASN A 225 18.86 -12.72 7.15
CA ASN A 225 18.53 -11.64 6.18
C ASN A 225 18.73 -12.03 4.71
N ASN A 226 18.60 -13.33 4.40
CA ASN A 226 18.68 -13.82 3.03
C ASN A 226 17.29 -13.93 2.39
N TRP A 227 17.22 -13.78 1.07
CA TRP A 227 15.97 -13.90 0.32
C TRP A 227 15.94 -15.21 -0.45
N ARG A 228 14.84 -15.96 -0.33
CA ARG A 228 14.61 -17.20 -1.09
C ARG A 228 13.37 -17.08 -1.96
N ILE A 229 13.44 -17.55 -3.19
CA ILE A 229 12.26 -17.63 -4.07
C ILE A 229 11.33 -18.70 -3.51
N ILE A 230 10.08 -18.33 -3.26
CA ILE A 230 9.03 -19.27 -2.81
C ILE A 230 8.02 -19.56 -3.90
N GLU A 231 7.86 -18.65 -4.87
CA GLU A 231 6.87 -18.81 -5.94
C GLU A 231 7.21 -17.92 -7.15
N ARG A 232 6.74 -18.32 -8.33
CA ARG A 232 6.83 -17.54 -9.57
C ARG A 232 5.44 -17.32 -10.15
N VAL A 233 5.21 -16.12 -10.67
CA VAL A 233 3.99 -15.83 -11.43
C VAL A 233 4.01 -16.69 -12.70
N PRO A 234 2.95 -17.43 -13.01
CA PRO A 234 2.86 -18.20 -14.24
C PRO A 234 3.09 -17.32 -15.47
N GLN A 235 3.93 -17.78 -16.40
CA GLN A 235 4.36 -16.99 -17.55
C GLN A 235 3.17 -16.45 -18.36
N GLU A 236 2.18 -17.29 -18.66
CA GLU A 236 0.98 -16.92 -19.40
C GLU A 236 0.19 -15.80 -18.74
N MET A 237 0.07 -15.82 -17.40
CA MET A 237 -0.62 -14.77 -16.64
C MET A 237 0.19 -13.47 -16.62
N GLY A 238 1.52 -13.58 -16.52
CA GLY A 238 2.42 -12.43 -16.64
C GLY A 238 2.31 -11.76 -18.01
N GLU A 239 2.38 -12.54 -19.09
CA GLU A 239 2.24 -12.05 -20.46
C GLU A 239 0.86 -11.43 -20.71
N LYS A 240 -0.22 -12.04 -20.18
CA LYS A 240 -1.57 -11.49 -20.23
C LYS A 240 -1.65 -10.13 -19.53
N LEU A 241 -1.07 -9.99 -18.33
CA LEU A 241 -1.04 -8.73 -17.58
C LEU A 241 -0.20 -7.65 -18.28
N LEU A 242 0.89 -8.05 -18.92
CA LEU A 242 1.76 -7.17 -19.70
C LEU A 242 1.15 -6.76 -21.06
N GLY A 243 0.09 -7.43 -21.50
CA GLY A 243 -0.51 -7.22 -22.82
C GLY A 243 0.37 -7.70 -23.98
N GLY A 244 1.15 -8.76 -23.78
CA GLY A 244 1.92 -9.49 -24.81
C GLY A 244 3.18 -8.80 -25.36
N LYS A 245 3.39 -7.49 -25.16
CA LYS A 245 4.61 -6.76 -25.58
C LYS A 245 5.14 -5.76 -24.54
N GLY A 246 4.56 -5.73 -23.35
CA GLY A 246 4.94 -4.80 -22.28
C GLY A 246 6.14 -5.28 -21.48
N ARG A 247 6.95 -4.32 -21.00
CA ARG A 247 7.90 -4.55 -19.90
C ARG A 247 7.20 -4.22 -18.58
N TRP A 248 7.49 -4.94 -17.51
CA TRP A 248 6.88 -4.72 -16.18
C TRP A 248 7.00 -3.27 -15.70
N GLY A 249 8.15 -2.63 -16.00
CA GLY A 249 8.46 -1.25 -15.60
C GLY A 249 7.85 -0.18 -16.51
N SER A 250 7.48 -0.53 -17.75
CA SER A 250 6.87 0.40 -18.71
C SER A 250 5.38 0.63 -18.40
N ILE A 251 4.74 -0.28 -17.67
CA ILE A 251 3.28 -0.31 -17.49
C ILE A 251 2.80 0.00 -16.07
N ASN A 252 3.68 0.45 -15.17
CA ASN A 252 3.39 0.72 -13.75
C ASN A 252 2.73 -0.46 -13.04
N THR A 253 3.31 -1.67 -13.16
CA THR A 253 2.84 -2.83 -12.41
C THR A 253 2.93 -2.55 -10.91
N ARG A 254 1.84 -2.85 -10.19
CA ARG A 254 1.74 -2.71 -8.74
C ARG A 254 1.32 -4.02 -8.13
N CYS A 255 1.67 -4.18 -6.86
CA CYS A 255 1.24 -5.29 -6.03
C CYS A 255 0.44 -4.77 -4.86
N VAL A 256 -0.57 -5.52 -4.43
CA VAL A 256 -1.21 -5.33 -3.14
C VAL A 256 -1.44 -6.68 -2.49
N CYS A 257 -1.27 -6.77 -1.18
CA CYS A 257 -1.50 -8.00 -0.44
C CYS A 257 -2.19 -7.68 0.89
N ILE A 258 -3.19 -8.50 1.25
CA ILE A 258 -3.72 -8.59 2.61
C ILE A 258 -3.78 -10.06 2.99
N ALA A 259 -3.61 -10.36 4.27
CA ALA A 259 -3.61 -11.70 4.88
C ALA A 259 -4.43 -12.76 4.11
N GLY A 260 -3.78 -13.48 3.17
CA GLY A 260 -4.37 -14.57 2.40
C GLY A 260 -4.53 -14.34 0.88
N ALA A 261 -4.37 -13.11 0.37
CA ALA A 261 -4.45 -12.81 -1.06
C ALA A 261 -3.47 -11.72 -1.50
N MET A 262 -2.73 -11.99 -2.58
CA MET A 262 -1.83 -11.06 -3.27
C MET A 262 -2.38 -10.79 -4.68
N CYS A 263 -2.38 -9.54 -5.12
CA CYS A 263 -2.84 -9.14 -6.45
C CYS A 263 -1.76 -8.33 -7.18
N LEU A 264 -1.43 -8.73 -8.42
CA LEU A 264 -0.64 -7.96 -9.37
C LEU A 264 -1.57 -7.31 -10.40
N TYR A 265 -1.44 -5.99 -10.55
CA TYR A 265 -2.35 -5.18 -11.37
C TYR A 265 -1.62 -3.96 -11.94
N ARG A 266 -2.29 -3.21 -12.84
CA ARG A 266 -1.72 -2.00 -13.48
C ARG A 266 -2.70 -0.83 -13.57
N ASP A 267 -3.83 -1.09 -14.20
CA ASP A 267 -4.91 -0.15 -14.49
C ASP A 267 -6.24 -0.88 -14.34
N LEU A 268 -7.34 -0.14 -14.35
CA LEU A 268 -8.66 -0.70 -14.05
C LEU A 268 -9.08 -1.77 -15.08
N GLY A 269 -8.76 -1.57 -16.36
CA GLY A 269 -9.32 -2.33 -17.48
C GLY A 269 -8.47 -3.52 -17.97
N SER A 270 -7.25 -3.69 -17.48
CA SER A 270 -6.33 -4.78 -17.93
C SER A 270 -6.47 -6.09 -17.15
N GLY A 271 -7.25 -6.10 -16.05
CA GLY A 271 -7.37 -7.24 -15.17
C GLY A 271 -6.21 -7.35 -14.17
N MET A 272 -6.20 -8.44 -13.43
CA MET A 272 -5.21 -8.69 -12.40
C MET A 272 -4.93 -10.18 -12.22
N VAL A 273 -3.71 -10.47 -11.77
CA VAL A 273 -3.26 -11.80 -11.38
C VAL A 273 -3.34 -11.90 -9.87
N VAL A 274 -4.06 -12.90 -9.36
CA VAL A 274 -4.31 -13.07 -7.93
C VAL A 274 -3.73 -14.39 -7.44
N TRP A 275 -2.93 -14.34 -6.38
CA TRP A 275 -2.45 -15.51 -5.66
C TRP A 275 -3.13 -15.56 -4.30
N ARG A 276 -3.99 -16.55 -4.10
CA ARG A 276 -4.79 -16.69 -2.87
C ARG A 276 -5.04 -18.15 -2.53
N GLU A 277 -5.37 -18.40 -1.27
CA GLU A 277 -5.74 -19.73 -0.81
C GLU A 277 -7.07 -20.21 -1.42
N CYS A 278 -7.07 -21.44 -1.92
CA CYS A 278 -8.23 -22.10 -2.49
C CYS A 278 -9.01 -22.81 -1.38
N ALA A 279 -10.31 -22.49 -1.27
CA ALA A 279 -11.15 -22.95 -0.16
C ALA A 279 -11.35 -24.47 -0.13
N SER A 280 -11.15 -25.17 -1.25
CA SER A 280 -11.37 -26.62 -1.36
C SER A 280 -10.20 -27.44 -0.81
N ASN A 281 -8.97 -26.95 -0.92
CA ASN A 281 -7.76 -27.72 -0.63
C ASN A 281 -6.76 -26.99 0.30
N GLY A 282 -7.00 -25.72 0.65
CA GLY A 282 -6.12 -24.91 1.49
C GLY A 282 -4.79 -24.54 0.84
N LYS A 283 -4.61 -24.81 -0.46
CA LYS A 283 -3.39 -24.47 -1.21
C LYS A 283 -3.56 -23.11 -1.86
N ARG A 284 -2.46 -22.36 -1.98
CA ARG A 284 -2.47 -21.12 -2.74
C ARG A 284 -2.40 -21.40 -4.23
N GLU A 285 -3.27 -20.76 -4.97
CA GLU A 285 -3.41 -20.95 -6.41
C GLU A 285 -3.49 -19.61 -7.11
N TRP A 286 -2.99 -19.59 -8.35
CA TRP A 286 -3.01 -18.44 -9.23
C TRP A 286 -4.36 -18.35 -9.96
N HIS A 287 -4.93 -17.16 -9.96
CA HIS A 287 -6.23 -16.87 -10.57
C HIS A 287 -6.12 -15.61 -11.42
N TRP A 288 -6.89 -15.55 -12.49
CA TRP A 288 -7.09 -14.34 -13.26
C TRP A 288 -8.42 -13.70 -12.88
N ILE A 289 -8.42 -12.38 -12.69
CA ILE A 289 -9.65 -11.58 -12.53
C ILE A 289 -9.69 -10.56 -13.66
N GLU A 290 -10.82 -10.49 -14.36
CA GLU A 290 -11.00 -9.56 -15.46
C GLU A 290 -11.12 -8.11 -14.98
N GLY A 291 -10.53 -7.21 -15.78
CA GLY A 291 -10.56 -5.78 -15.49
C GLY A 291 -11.94 -5.19 -15.72
N CYS A 292 -12.17 -4.01 -15.14
CA CYS A 292 -13.42 -3.30 -15.31
C CYS A 292 -13.36 -2.34 -16.50
N ARG A 293 -14.08 -2.66 -17.58
CA ARG A 293 -14.27 -1.78 -18.75
C ARG A 293 -15.69 -1.22 -18.86
N THR A 294 -16.63 -1.78 -18.11
CA THR A 294 -18.04 -1.42 -18.15
C THR A 294 -18.67 -1.60 -16.78
N ILE A 295 -19.47 -0.62 -16.35
CA ILE A 295 -20.30 -0.73 -15.14
C ILE A 295 -21.72 -0.32 -15.51
N LYS A 296 -22.69 -1.19 -15.20
CA LYS A 296 -24.11 -0.95 -15.52
C LYS A 296 -24.32 -0.53 -17.00
N GLY A 297 -23.57 -1.13 -17.92
CA GLY A 297 -23.62 -0.82 -19.36
C GLY A 297 -22.82 0.41 -19.81
N ILE A 298 -22.28 1.22 -18.89
CA ILE A 298 -21.49 2.41 -19.22
C ILE A 298 -20.03 2.02 -19.46
N LYS A 299 -19.51 2.32 -20.65
CA LYS A 299 -18.10 2.07 -21.01
C LYS A 299 -17.18 3.05 -20.27
N LEU A 300 -16.17 2.52 -19.62
CA LEU A 300 -15.16 3.28 -18.89
C LEU A 300 -13.91 3.48 -19.74
N GLN A 301 -13.31 4.66 -19.64
CA GLN A 301 -11.94 4.85 -20.09
C GLN A 301 -10.99 4.12 -19.13
N ASN A 302 -9.90 3.57 -19.66
CA ASN A 302 -8.91 2.92 -18.82
C ASN A 302 -7.96 3.96 -18.20
N PHE A 303 -7.60 3.78 -16.93
CA PHE A 303 -6.69 4.68 -16.22
C PHE A 303 -5.91 3.93 -15.12
N PRO A 304 -4.72 4.44 -14.73
CA PRO A 304 -3.92 3.84 -13.67
C PRO A 304 -4.60 3.96 -12.31
N ILE A 305 -4.57 2.87 -11.55
CA ILE A 305 -5.23 2.76 -10.24
C ILE A 305 -4.23 2.44 -9.13
N LYS A 306 -4.57 2.82 -7.90
CA LYS A 306 -4.01 2.25 -6.69
C LYS A 306 -5.03 1.26 -6.13
N GLY A 307 -4.60 0.01 -6.03
CA GLY A 307 -5.36 -1.10 -5.48
C GLY A 307 -5.17 -1.22 -3.97
N LEU A 308 -6.25 -1.49 -3.25
CA LEU A 308 -6.29 -1.86 -1.84
C LEU A 308 -7.11 -3.15 -1.71
N LEU A 309 -6.78 -3.97 -0.72
CA LEU A 309 -7.61 -5.13 -0.37
C LEU A 309 -8.28 -4.84 0.97
N LEU A 310 -9.60 -5.00 1.03
CA LEU A 310 -10.42 -4.71 2.21
C LEU A 310 -11.43 -5.82 2.43
N HIS A 311 -11.64 -6.22 3.69
CA HIS A 311 -12.88 -6.90 4.04
C HIS A 311 -13.96 -5.84 4.27
N PRO A 312 -15.09 -5.86 3.52
CA PRO A 312 -16.14 -4.87 3.69
C PRO A 312 -16.63 -4.84 5.14
N TYR A 313 -16.48 -3.69 5.77
CA TYR A 313 -16.96 -3.47 7.13
C TYR A 313 -18.25 -2.66 7.07
N LEU A 314 -19.38 -3.35 7.18
CA LEU A 314 -20.72 -2.75 7.04
C LEU A 314 -21.26 -2.12 8.34
N ALA A 315 -20.62 -2.39 9.48
CA ALA A 315 -20.97 -1.73 10.72
C ALA A 315 -20.34 -0.34 10.77
N SER A 316 -21.02 0.62 11.41
CA SER A 316 -20.42 1.92 11.67
C SER A 316 -19.18 1.76 12.56
N SER A 317 -18.06 2.31 12.15
CA SER A 317 -16.87 2.34 13.01
C SER A 317 -17.06 3.38 14.11
N ASN A 318 -17.05 2.93 15.37
CA ASN A 318 -17.09 3.84 16.53
C ASN A 318 -15.93 4.84 16.53
N PHE A 319 -14.80 4.49 15.93
CA PHE A 319 -13.65 5.38 15.80
C PHE A 319 -13.96 6.60 14.91
N LEU A 320 -14.76 6.40 13.85
CA LEU A 320 -15.10 7.47 12.90
C LEU A 320 -16.27 8.35 13.35
N ASN A 321 -17.00 7.95 14.40
CA ASN A 321 -18.10 8.72 14.98
C ASN A 321 -17.67 9.61 16.16
N LYS A 322 -16.38 9.59 16.52
CA LYS A 322 -15.80 10.37 17.62
C LYS A 322 -15.05 11.58 17.10
#